data_AF-A0A7C9CUH1-F1
#
_entry.id   AF-A0A7C9CUH1-F1
#
_cell.length_a   1.000
_cell.length_b   1.000
_cell.length_c   1.000
_cell.angle_alpha   90.00
_cell.angle_beta   90.00
_cell.angle_gamma   90.00
#
_symmetry.space_group_name_H-M   'P 1'
#
loop_
_entity.id
_entity.type
_entity.pdbx_description
1 polymer ?
#
loop_
_entity_poly.entity_id
_entity_poly.type
_entity_poly.pdbx_seq_one_letter_code
_entity_poly.pdbx_strand_id
1 'polypeptide(L)'
;RVRERERERERMEGGDDGVERLVDSKDMQQQSKAFDKLTDRVEDRQLDSSRVQTAMASIAAAAEADANAMRMREKELAAVKINAADVDIIANELELDKKVAERTLRK
;
A
#
# COMPACT_ATOMS: atom_id res chain seq x y z
N ARG A 1 41.68 -12.42 -51.61
CA ARG A 1 40.35 -11.76 -51.54
C ARG A 1 39.22 -12.65 -51.03
N VAL A 2 39.37 -13.99 -50.93
CA VAL A 2 38.33 -14.86 -50.32
C VAL A 2 38.55 -15.07 -48.81
N ARG A 3 39.81 -15.20 -48.36
CA ARG A 3 40.15 -15.43 -46.94
C ARG A 3 39.96 -14.23 -45.99
N GLU A 4 39.76 -13.02 -46.51
CA GLU A 4 39.45 -11.84 -45.69
C GLU A 4 37.96 -11.71 -45.40
N ARG A 5 37.09 -12.15 -46.33
CA ARG A 5 35.63 -12.09 -46.14
C ARG A 5 35.08 -13.16 -45.19
N GLU A 6 35.81 -14.26 -44.99
CA GLU A 6 35.44 -15.31 -44.01
C GLU A 6 35.78 -14.88 -42.58
N ARG A 7 36.86 -14.12 -42.37
CA ARG A 7 37.24 -13.60 -41.03
C ARG A 7 36.36 -12.46 -40.55
N GLU A 8 35.66 -11.78 -41.45
CA GLU A 8 34.66 -10.75 -41.12
C GLU A 8 33.29 -11.36 -40.77
N ARG A 9 32.93 -12.53 -41.31
CA ARG A 9 31.69 -13.24 -40.94
C ARG A 9 31.78 -13.90 -39.56
N GLU A 10 32.95 -14.38 -39.17
CA GLU A 10 33.17 -14.98 -37.83
C GLU A 10 33.17 -13.95 -36.69
N ARG A 11 33.38 -12.66 -36.98
CA ARG A 11 33.30 -11.58 -35.97
C ARG A 11 31.88 -11.09 -35.69
N MET A 12 30.88 -11.54 -36.47
CA MET A 12 29.51 -11.05 -36.36
C MET A 12 28.52 -12.06 -35.77
N GLU A 13 29.00 -13.21 -35.29
CA GLU A 13 28.17 -14.25 -34.63
C GLU A 13 28.47 -14.45 -33.13
N GLY A 14 29.35 -13.66 -32.52
CA GLY A 14 29.76 -13.82 -31.12
C GLY A 14 29.58 -12.58 -30.23
N GLY A 15 28.79 -11.59 -30.66
CA GLY A 15 28.87 -10.24 -30.13
C GLY A 15 27.76 -9.77 -29.18
N ASP A 16 26.55 -10.35 -29.22
CA ASP A 16 25.37 -9.64 -28.68
C ASP A 16 24.57 -10.42 -27.61
N ASP A 17 24.59 -11.76 -27.60
CA ASP A 17 23.90 -12.55 -26.56
C ASP A 17 24.69 -12.66 -25.22
N GLY A 18 25.95 -12.22 -25.21
CA GLY A 18 26.81 -12.28 -24.03
C GLY A 18 26.54 -11.12 -23.06
N VAL A 19 26.18 -9.95 -23.59
CA VAL A 19 25.96 -8.75 -22.79
C VAL A 19 24.61 -8.83 -22.06
N GLU A 20 23.57 -9.34 -22.73
CA GLU A 20 22.22 -9.48 -22.17
C GLU A 20 22.15 -10.49 -21.01
N ARG A 21 22.82 -11.65 -21.14
CA ARG A 21 22.91 -12.62 -20.02
C ARG A 21 23.78 -12.14 -18.85
N LEU A 22 24.78 -11.30 -19.13
CA LEU A 22 25.64 -10.72 -18.09
C LEU A 22 24.95 -9.60 -17.32
N VAL A 23 24.09 -8.79 -17.96
CA VAL A 23 23.29 -7.78 -17.24
C VAL A 23 22.26 -8.46 -16.33
N ASP A 24 21.55 -9.48 -16.80
CA ASP A 24 20.61 -10.25 -15.96
C ASP A 24 21.32 -10.94 -14.79
N SER A 25 22.51 -11.52 -15.02
CA SER A 25 23.28 -12.15 -13.95
C SER A 25 23.82 -11.13 -12.95
N LYS A 26 24.21 -9.93 -13.40
CA LYS A 26 24.69 -8.86 -12.52
C LYS A 26 23.56 -8.26 -11.71
N ASP A 27 22.38 -8.10 -12.30
CA ASP A 27 21.17 -7.62 -11.64
C ASP A 27 20.66 -8.65 -10.63
N MET A 28 20.63 -9.94 -10.99
CA MET A 28 20.29 -11.02 -10.05
C MET A 28 21.27 -11.12 -8.88
N GLN A 29 22.57 -10.91 -9.13
CA GLN A 29 23.58 -10.85 -8.07
C GLN A 29 23.45 -9.61 -7.18
N GLN A 30 23.07 -8.45 -7.75
CA GLN A 30 22.79 -7.24 -6.97
C GLN A 30 21.54 -7.40 -6.12
N GLN A 31 20.48 -8.00 -6.68
CA GLN A 31 19.26 -8.33 -5.95
C GLN A 31 19.55 -9.28 -4.79
N SER A 32 20.32 -10.35 -5.02
CA SER A 32 20.71 -11.28 -3.96
C SER A 32 21.42 -10.57 -2.80
N LYS A 33 22.39 -9.69 -3.12
CA LYS A 33 23.10 -8.88 -2.11
C LYS A 33 22.19 -7.85 -1.42
N ALA A 34 21.17 -7.33 -2.12
CA ALA A 34 20.19 -6.42 -1.54
C ALA A 34 19.25 -7.16 -0.58
N PHE A 35 18.85 -8.39 -0.91
CA PHE A 35 18.08 -9.26 -0.02
C PHE A 35 18.88 -9.62 1.24
N ASP A 36 20.15 -10.01 1.09
CA ASP A 36 21.02 -10.30 2.23
C ASP A 36 21.11 -9.10 3.18
N LYS A 37 21.29 -7.88 2.63
CA LYS A 37 21.32 -6.63 3.41
C LYS A 37 19.98 -6.27 4.07
N LEU A 38 18.86 -6.61 3.45
CA LEU A 38 17.53 -6.35 4.03
C LEU A 38 17.26 -7.24 5.25
N THR A 39 17.80 -8.45 5.24
CA THR A 39 17.67 -9.42 6.35
C THR A 39 18.77 -9.31 7.40
N ASP A 40 19.76 -8.44 7.19
CA ASP A 40 20.85 -8.26 8.14
C ASP A 40 20.33 -7.67 9.45
N ARG A 41 20.90 -8.10 10.57
CA ARG A 41 20.44 -7.67 11.89
C ARG A 41 21.01 -6.29 12.18
N VAL A 42 20.13 -5.31 12.34
CA VAL A 42 20.50 -3.94 12.75
C VAL A 42 19.96 -3.67 14.15
N GLU A 43 20.75 -2.99 14.99
CA GLU A 43 20.33 -2.56 16.32
C GLU A 43 19.31 -1.42 16.23
N ASP A 44 18.34 -1.41 17.15
CA ASP A 44 17.35 -0.36 17.21
C ASP A 44 17.98 1.00 17.52
N ARG A 45 17.58 2.01 16.76
CA ARG A 45 18.01 3.38 17.00
C ARG A 45 17.40 3.88 18.32
N GLN A 46 18.25 4.27 19.26
CA GLN A 46 17.80 4.96 20.47
C GLN A 46 17.23 6.34 20.11
N LEU A 47 16.00 6.59 20.56
CA LEU A 47 15.32 7.87 20.45
C LEU A 47 15.25 8.53 21.83
N ASP A 48 15.18 9.86 21.83
CA ASP A 48 14.93 10.63 23.05
C ASP A 48 13.52 10.32 23.59
N SER A 49 13.47 9.68 24.75
CA SER A 49 12.23 9.23 25.39
C SER A 49 11.28 10.39 25.72
N SER A 50 11.81 11.56 26.08
CA SER A 50 10.99 12.75 26.41
C SER A 50 10.23 13.25 25.18
N ARG A 51 10.93 13.30 24.04
CA ARG A 51 10.33 13.73 22.78
C ARG A 51 9.29 12.73 22.28
N VAL A 52 9.57 11.44 22.40
CA VAL A 52 8.63 10.37 22.04
C VAL A 52 7.38 10.43 22.91
N GLN A 53 7.52 10.54 24.23
CA GLN A 53 6.38 10.63 25.15
C GLN A 53 5.47 11.82 24.84
N THR A 54 6.06 13.00 24.60
CA THR A 54 5.30 14.21 24.24
C THR A 54 4.54 14.03 22.92
N ALA A 55 5.20 13.48 21.90
CA ALA A 55 4.58 13.22 20.61
C ALA A 55 3.46 12.18 20.72
N MET A 56 3.68 11.08 21.46
CA MET A 56 2.67 10.05 21.69
C MET A 56 1.47 10.59 22.45
N ALA A 57 1.67 11.46 23.45
CA ALA A 57 0.59 12.12 24.16
C ALA A 57 -0.25 13.01 23.23
N SER A 58 0.39 13.74 22.32
CA SER A 58 -0.31 14.53 21.30
C SER A 58 -1.11 13.66 20.33
N ILE A 59 -0.58 12.51 19.92
CA ILE A 59 -1.28 11.57 19.03
C ILE A 59 -2.48 10.94 19.76
N ALA A 60 -2.30 10.52 21.00
CA ALA A 60 -3.36 9.96 21.82
C ALA A 60 -4.50 10.97 22.03
N ALA A 61 -4.18 12.22 22.35
CA ALA A 61 -5.17 13.28 22.51
C ALA A 61 -5.94 13.56 21.21
N ALA A 62 -5.25 13.57 20.06
CA ALA A 62 -5.92 13.71 18.76
C ALA A 62 -6.85 12.52 18.46
N ALA A 63 -6.38 11.30 18.68
CA ALA A 63 -7.18 10.09 18.47
C ALA A 63 -8.42 10.04 19.38
N GLU A 64 -8.30 10.48 20.64
CA GLU A 64 -9.43 10.56 21.57
C GLU A 64 -10.44 11.63 21.13
N ALA A 65 -9.96 12.78 20.66
CA ALA A 65 -10.83 13.83 20.12
C ALA A 65 -11.60 13.33 18.88
N ASP A 66 -10.93 12.66 17.96
CA ASP A 66 -11.54 12.06 16.77
C ASP A 66 -12.57 10.99 17.15
N ALA A 67 -12.23 10.10 18.08
CA ALA A 67 -13.14 9.07 18.57
C ALA A 67 -14.39 9.67 19.22
N ASN A 68 -14.22 10.72 20.03
CA ASN A 68 -15.35 11.39 20.65
C ASN A 68 -16.21 12.14 19.61
N ALA A 69 -15.60 12.77 18.61
CA ALA A 69 -16.32 13.41 17.51
C ALA A 69 -17.13 12.40 16.69
N MET A 70 -16.55 11.24 16.37
CA MET A 70 -17.27 10.14 15.70
C MET A 70 -18.45 9.66 16.55
N ARG A 71 -18.25 9.47 17.86
CA ARG A 71 -19.31 9.05 18.76
C ARG A 71 -20.46 10.05 18.84
N MET A 72 -20.16 11.36 18.87
CA MET A 72 -21.19 12.40 18.88
C MET A 72 -21.96 12.42 17.56
N ARG A 73 -21.26 12.31 16.43
CA ARG A 73 -21.90 12.17 15.12
C ARG A 73 -22.80 10.94 15.04
N GLU A 74 -22.35 9.78 15.52
CA GLU A 74 -23.18 8.56 15.55
C GLU A 74 -24.43 8.72 16.42
N LYS A 75 -24.32 9.40 17.57
CA LYS A 75 -25.48 9.70 18.41
C LYS A 75 -26.50 10.59 17.70
N GLU A 76 -26.03 11.61 16.99
CA GLU A 76 -26.90 12.50 16.22
C GLU A 76 -27.62 11.74 15.11
N LEU A 77 -26.88 10.93 14.34
CA LEU A 77 -27.46 10.08 13.28
C LEU A 77 -28.47 9.07 13.85
N ALA A 78 -28.21 8.50 15.03
CA ALA A 78 -29.14 7.57 15.69
C ALA A 78 -30.40 8.25 16.22
N ALA A 79 -30.34 9.55 16.53
CA ALA A 79 -31.50 10.32 16.97
C ALA A 79 -32.46 10.66 15.81
N VAL A 80 -32.02 10.52 14.55
CA VAL A 80 -32.87 10.72 13.37
C VAL A 80 -33.94 9.64 13.32
N LYS A 81 -35.21 10.06 13.48
CA LYS A 81 -36.38 9.20 13.36
C LYS A 81 -36.64 8.92 11.88
N ILE A 82 -36.56 7.66 11.48
CA ILE A 82 -36.80 7.19 10.12
C ILE A 82 -37.97 6.20 10.10
N ASN A 83 -38.69 6.15 8.98
CA ASN A 83 -39.79 5.21 8.79
C ASN A 83 -39.26 3.89 8.22
N ALA A 84 -39.71 2.75 8.78
CA ALA A 84 -39.31 1.42 8.31
C ALA A 84 -39.78 1.14 6.87
N ALA A 85 -40.94 1.69 6.48
CA ALA A 85 -41.48 1.52 5.13
C ALA A 85 -40.53 2.12 4.06
N ASP A 86 -39.93 3.28 4.34
CA ASP A 86 -39.03 3.95 3.41
C ASP A 86 -37.72 3.18 3.25
N VAL A 87 -37.22 2.57 4.33
CA VAL A 87 -36.05 1.69 4.29
C VAL A 87 -36.32 0.46 3.40
N ASP A 88 -37.48 -0.16 3.56
CA ASP A 88 -37.85 -1.35 2.78
C ASP A 88 -38.07 -1.04 1.29
N ILE A 89 -38.72 0.08 0.98
CA ILE A 89 -38.90 0.53 -0.42
C ILE A 89 -37.54 0.77 -1.08
N ILE A 90 -36.64 1.50 -0.40
CA ILE A 90 -35.31 1.83 -0.95
C ILE A 90 -34.43 0.58 -1.08
N ALA A 91 -34.44 -0.31 -0.09
CA ALA A 91 -33.66 -1.55 -0.14
C ALA A 91 -34.10 -2.44 -1.31
N ASN A 92 -35.40 -2.51 -1.58
CA ASN A 92 -35.94 -3.32 -2.67
C ASN A 92 -35.73 -2.68 -4.05
N GLU A 93 -35.94 -1.37 -4.19
CA GLU A 93 -35.84 -0.69 -5.49
C GLU A 93 -34.39 -0.49 -5.94
N LEU A 94 -33.47 -0.21 -5.01
CA LEU A 94 -32.05 0.01 -5.30
C LEU A 94 -31.18 -1.23 -5.08
N GLU A 95 -31.79 -2.37 -4.74
CA GLU A 95 -31.10 -3.62 -4.41
C GLU A 95 -29.97 -3.43 -3.37
N LEU A 96 -30.24 -2.63 -2.34
CA LEU A 96 -29.29 -2.30 -1.28
C LEU A 96 -29.54 -3.14 -0.02
N ASP A 97 -28.46 -3.43 0.73
CA ASP A 97 -28.60 -3.95 2.08
C ASP A 97 -29.36 -2.95 2.98
N LYS A 98 -30.31 -3.45 3.78
CA LYS A 98 -31.15 -2.61 4.64
C LYS A 98 -30.34 -1.70 5.55
N LYS A 99 -29.20 -2.16 6.08
CA LYS A 99 -28.32 -1.34 6.94
C LYS A 99 -27.69 -0.19 6.16
N VAL A 100 -27.40 -0.38 4.88
CA VAL A 100 -26.85 0.65 4.01
C VAL A 100 -27.92 1.68 3.66
N ALA A 101 -29.13 1.24 3.32
CA ALA A 101 -30.27 2.12 3.09
C ALA A 101 -30.60 2.96 4.34
N GLU A 102 -30.69 2.31 5.50
CA GLU A 102 -30.96 2.94 6.79
C GLU A 102 -29.88 3.96 7.18
N ARG A 103 -28.60 3.60 7.01
CA ARG A 103 -27.48 4.51 7.26
C ARG A 103 -27.48 5.71 6.32
N THR A 104 -27.92 5.52 5.08
CA THR A 104 -28.00 6.61 4.09
C THR A 104 -29.13 7.57 4.43
N LEU A 105 -30.28 7.06 4.88
CA LEU A 105 -31.40 7.89 5.35
C LEU A 105 -31.07 8.71 6.61
N ARG A 106 -30.13 8.25 7.43
CA ARG A 106 -29.72 8.98 8.63
C ARG A 106 -28.67 10.07 8.36
N LYS A 107 -27.89 9.97 7.28
CA LYS A 107 -26.79 10.88 6.93
C LYS A 107 -27.31 12.22 6.39
#